data_AF-A0A1G0XXD9-F1
#
_entry.id   AF-A0A1G0XXD9-F1
#
_cell.length_a   1.000
_cell.length_b   1.000
_cell.length_c   1.000
_cell.angle_alpha   90.00
_cell.angle_beta   90.00
_cell.angle_gamma   90.00
#
_symmetry.space_group_name_H-M   'P 1'
#
loop_
_entity.id
_entity.type
_entity.pdbx_description
1 polymer ?
#
loop_
_entity_poly.entity_id
_entity_poly.type
_entity_poly.pdbx_seq_one_letter_code
_entity_poly.pdbx_strand_id
1 'polypeptide(L)'
;MSKIEEIYTKHPYYGSRRIVVELTKYGLVVNLYDVLGLKEYPSSFYNQYDNPTSAVRKRGKYINPRSKKESIEYCGQVCKVCKNGKNKYFTTQTTGTEDGCNPSSAPCPSDSISVAMWHTHGGFVDKENNETGEKIPDGKDDYDSENFSDITDDDGRKRGDIPYSESKKQDIYLITPNSQFKQYVPSSKGGTVINRGNL
;
A
#
# COMPACT_ATOMS: atom_id res chain seq x y z
N MET A 1 13.27 -10.21 14.80
CA MET A 1 12.90 -11.03 13.63
C MET A 1 11.42 -10.93 13.37
N SER A 2 11.03 -10.51 12.17
CA SER A 2 9.64 -10.51 11.74
C SER A 2 9.13 -11.95 11.56
N LYS A 3 7.80 -12.14 11.63
CA LYS A 3 7.17 -13.45 11.41
C LYS A 3 7.44 -14.00 10.00
N ILE A 4 7.73 -13.11 9.05
CA ILE A 4 8.13 -13.44 7.68
C ILE A 4 9.58 -13.93 7.65
N GLU A 5 10.50 -13.24 8.33
CA GLU A 5 11.89 -13.69 8.48
C GLU A 5 11.96 -15.07 9.13
N GLU A 6 11.13 -15.31 10.17
CA GLU A 6 11.06 -16.59 10.86
C GLU A 6 10.65 -17.74 9.90
N ILE A 7 9.70 -17.50 9.00
CA ILE A 7 9.24 -18.46 7.98
C ILE A 7 10.38 -18.79 6.99
N TYR A 8 11.16 -17.79 6.58
CA TYR A 8 12.31 -18.00 5.70
C TYR A 8 13.45 -18.78 6.38
N THR A 9 13.72 -18.54 7.66
CA THR A 9 14.74 -19.31 8.42
C THR A 9 14.34 -20.76 8.70
N LYS A 10 13.05 -21.05 8.91
CA LYS A 10 12.55 -22.41 9.20
C LYS A 10 12.46 -23.33 7.97
N HIS A 11 12.46 -22.75 6.77
CA HIS A 11 12.32 -23.49 5.51
C HIS A 11 13.43 -23.08 4.52
N PRO A 12 14.66 -23.60 4.69
CA PRO A 12 15.83 -23.19 3.92
C PRO A 12 15.76 -23.53 2.41
N TYR A 13 14.79 -24.36 2.00
CA TYR A 13 14.54 -24.64 0.60
C TYR A 13 13.57 -23.60 0.00
N TYR A 14 14.16 -22.61 -0.66
CA TYR A 14 13.50 -21.73 -1.62
C TYR A 14 12.65 -22.58 -2.57
N GLY A 15 11.35 -22.32 -2.65
CA GLY A 15 10.46 -23.09 -3.55
C GLY A 15 9.41 -23.96 -2.89
N SER A 16 9.40 -24.12 -1.57
CA SER A 16 8.46 -25.06 -0.96
C SER A 16 7.01 -24.54 -1.03
N ARG A 17 6.08 -25.40 -1.48
CA ARG A 17 4.61 -25.16 -1.46
C ARG A 17 4.11 -24.69 -0.08
N ARG A 18 4.80 -25.07 1.01
CA ARG A 18 4.49 -24.65 2.38
C ARG A 18 4.70 -23.14 2.58
N ILE A 19 5.82 -22.58 2.14
CA ILE A 19 6.11 -21.14 2.23
C ILE A 19 5.04 -20.33 1.48
N VAL A 20 4.65 -20.77 0.28
CA VAL A 20 3.62 -20.10 -0.53
C VAL A 20 2.26 -20.11 0.15
N VAL A 21 1.84 -21.25 0.71
CA VAL A 21 0.57 -21.38 1.45
C VAL A 21 0.56 -20.54 2.72
N GLU A 22 1.70 -20.42 3.39
CA GLU A 22 1.81 -19.64 4.62
C GLU A 22 1.75 -18.14 4.32
N LEU A 23 2.42 -17.68 3.25
CA LEU A 23 2.46 -16.28 2.87
C LEU A 23 1.19 -15.80 2.12
N THR A 24 0.46 -16.69 1.46
CA THR A 24 -0.88 -16.35 0.90
C THR A 24 -1.95 -16.17 1.98
N LYS A 25 -1.81 -16.79 3.17
CA LYS A 25 -2.68 -16.46 4.34
C LYS A 25 -2.52 -15.00 4.78
N TYR A 26 -1.37 -14.44 4.43
CA TYR A 26 -1.00 -13.06 4.61
C TYR A 26 -1.23 -12.27 3.30
N GLY A 27 -2.07 -12.67 2.35
CA GLY A 27 -2.39 -11.83 1.18
C GLY A 27 -1.20 -11.36 0.31
N LEU A 28 0.01 -11.87 0.56
CA LEU A 28 1.20 -11.62 -0.22
C LEU A 28 1.15 -12.54 -1.43
N VAL A 29 1.36 -11.97 -2.62
CA VAL A 29 1.65 -12.76 -3.80
C VAL A 29 3.11 -13.16 -3.68
N VAL A 30 3.38 -14.34 -3.11
CA VAL A 30 4.75 -14.83 -3.00
C VAL A 30 5.02 -15.79 -4.13
N ASN A 31 5.82 -15.32 -5.07
CA ASN A 31 6.43 -16.18 -6.06
C ASN A 31 7.82 -16.62 -5.56
N LEU A 32 8.05 -17.93 -5.60
CA LEU A 32 9.22 -18.62 -5.05
C LEU A 32 10.55 -18.26 -5.72
N TYR A 33 10.54 -17.43 -6.77
CA TYR A 33 11.68 -17.14 -7.64
C TYR A 33 12.13 -15.67 -7.62
N ASP A 34 11.48 -14.79 -6.85
CA ASP A 34 11.81 -13.36 -6.84
C ASP A 34 11.30 -12.68 -5.55
N VAL A 35 12.05 -12.87 -4.49
CA VAL A 35 11.77 -12.27 -3.17
C VAL A 35 12.07 -10.76 -3.17
N LEU A 36 12.73 -10.24 -4.22
CA LEU A 36 13.19 -8.86 -4.36
C LEU A 36 12.29 -8.00 -5.29
N GLY A 37 11.33 -8.60 -5.99
CA GLY A 37 10.39 -7.88 -6.87
C GLY A 37 10.99 -7.37 -8.18
N LEU A 38 12.05 -8.01 -8.67
CA LEU A 38 12.79 -7.59 -9.87
C LEU A 38 12.20 -8.10 -11.20
N LYS A 39 11.20 -8.98 -11.17
CA LYS A 39 10.46 -9.46 -12.35
C LYS A 39 9.07 -8.86 -12.43
N GLU A 40 8.73 -8.41 -13.64
CA GLU A 40 7.37 -8.07 -14.01
C GLU A 40 6.50 -9.34 -14.07
N TYR A 41 5.35 -9.33 -13.38
CA TYR A 41 4.42 -10.45 -13.33
C TYR A 41 3.16 -10.13 -14.12
N PRO A 42 2.66 -11.05 -14.97
CA PRO A 42 1.41 -10.80 -15.67
C PRO A 42 0.24 -10.74 -14.68
N SER A 43 -0.82 -10.02 -15.06
CA SER A 43 -2.00 -9.79 -14.23
C SER A 43 -2.68 -11.06 -13.69
N SER A 44 -2.46 -12.21 -14.33
CA SER A 44 -3.01 -13.52 -13.95
C SER A 44 -2.51 -14.05 -12.60
N PHE A 45 -1.41 -13.53 -12.07
CA PHE A 45 -0.83 -13.92 -10.77
C PHE A 45 -1.47 -13.23 -9.57
N TYR A 46 -2.26 -12.18 -9.81
CA TYR A 46 -2.87 -11.39 -8.74
C TYR A 46 -4.29 -11.87 -8.42
N ASN A 47 -4.68 -11.73 -7.15
CA ASN A 47 -6.08 -11.82 -6.78
C ASN A 47 -6.84 -10.65 -7.42
N GLN A 48 -7.86 -10.95 -8.20
CA GLN A 48 -8.61 -9.99 -8.99
C GLN A 48 -10.01 -9.72 -8.39
N TYR A 49 -10.44 -8.47 -8.44
CA TYR A 49 -11.68 -7.97 -7.87
C TYR A 49 -12.54 -7.27 -8.94
N ASP A 50 -13.84 -7.11 -8.65
CA ASP A 50 -14.79 -6.50 -9.61
C ASP A 50 -14.75 -4.98 -9.65
N ASN A 51 -14.12 -4.32 -8.67
CA ASN A 51 -13.95 -2.87 -8.64
C ASN A 51 -12.66 -2.48 -7.90
N PRO A 52 -12.10 -1.28 -8.18
CA PRO A 52 -10.83 -0.83 -7.60
C PRO A 52 -10.88 -0.73 -6.08
N THR A 53 -11.98 -0.20 -5.53
CA THR A 53 -12.18 -0.02 -4.09
C THR A 53 -12.10 -1.35 -3.32
N SER A 54 -12.68 -2.43 -3.86
CA SER A 54 -12.58 -3.77 -3.26
C SER A 54 -11.16 -4.32 -3.30
N ALA A 55 -10.40 -4.05 -4.36
CA ALA A 55 -9.01 -4.48 -4.48
C ALA A 55 -8.14 -3.81 -3.40
N VAL A 56 -8.28 -2.49 -3.24
CA VAL A 56 -7.54 -1.74 -2.21
C VAL A 56 -8.01 -2.11 -0.81
N ARG A 57 -9.31 -2.20 -0.55
CA ARG A 57 -9.81 -2.60 0.79
C ARG A 57 -9.28 -3.96 1.22
N LYS A 58 -9.25 -4.93 0.30
CA LYS A 58 -8.71 -6.27 0.62
C LYS A 58 -7.21 -6.24 0.86
N ARG A 59 -6.45 -5.42 0.12
CA ARG A 59 -5.03 -5.14 0.38
C ARG A 59 -4.83 -4.49 1.75
N GLY A 60 -5.58 -3.43 2.05
CA GLY A 60 -5.52 -2.68 3.30
C GLY A 60 -5.73 -3.54 4.54
N LYS A 61 -6.71 -4.45 4.51
CA LYS A 61 -6.92 -5.43 5.61
C LYS A 61 -5.68 -6.22 5.98
N TYR A 62 -4.84 -6.50 4.98
CA TYR A 62 -3.64 -7.27 5.18
C TYR A 62 -2.45 -6.39 5.57
N ILE A 63 -2.24 -5.28 4.87
CA ILE A 63 -1.01 -4.49 5.02
C ILE A 63 -1.08 -3.48 6.18
N ASN A 64 -2.27 -3.00 6.54
CA ASN A 64 -2.41 -1.97 7.57
C ASN A 64 -1.86 -2.40 8.95
N PRO A 65 -2.13 -3.62 9.47
CA PRO A 65 -1.52 -4.07 10.73
C PRO A 65 0.02 -4.05 10.71
N ARG A 66 0.63 -4.28 9.53
CA ARG A 66 2.08 -4.24 9.35
C ARG A 66 2.59 -2.80 9.26
N SER A 67 1.95 -1.97 8.43
CA SER A 67 2.21 -0.52 8.32
C SER A 67 2.28 0.14 9.70
N LYS A 68 1.29 -0.15 10.56
CA LYS A 68 1.23 0.40 11.92
C LYS A 68 2.32 -0.09 12.85
N LYS A 69 2.69 -1.36 12.73
CA LYS A 69 3.68 -1.99 13.62
C LYS A 69 5.08 -1.52 13.28
N GLU A 70 5.36 -1.36 11.99
CA GLU A 70 6.68 -0.99 11.48
C GLU A 70 6.83 0.52 11.30
N SER A 71 5.73 1.26 11.35
CA SER A 71 5.65 2.69 11.06
C SER A 71 6.30 3.06 9.74
N ILE A 72 5.91 2.30 8.72
CA ILE A 72 6.37 2.46 7.35
C ILE A 72 5.15 2.49 6.43
N GLU A 73 5.16 3.41 5.49
CA GLU A 73 4.18 3.45 4.42
C GLU A 73 4.38 2.32 3.40
N TYR A 74 3.26 1.74 3.00
CA TYR A 74 3.19 0.81 1.87
C TYR A 74 2.29 1.40 0.82
N CYS A 75 2.70 1.33 -0.45
CA CYS A 75 1.93 1.92 -1.54
C CYS A 75 2.00 1.11 -2.82
N GLY A 76 1.18 1.46 -3.79
CA GLY A 76 1.24 0.91 -5.13
C GLY A 76 0.14 1.42 -6.03
N GLN A 77 0.01 0.78 -7.19
CA GLN A 77 -1.00 1.11 -8.17
C GLN A 77 -2.20 0.16 -8.08
N VAL A 78 -3.36 0.67 -8.44
CA VAL A 78 -4.54 -0.13 -8.75
C VAL A 78 -4.56 -0.37 -10.26
N CYS A 79 -4.47 -1.62 -10.64
CA CYS A 79 -4.34 -2.04 -12.02
C CYS A 79 -5.65 -2.64 -12.52
N LYS A 80 -6.02 -2.31 -13.76
CA LYS A 80 -7.19 -2.84 -14.46
C LYS A 80 -6.76 -3.72 -15.62
N VAL A 81 -7.34 -4.92 -15.71
CA VAL A 81 -7.22 -5.83 -16.85
C VAL A 81 -8.62 -6.22 -17.35
N CYS A 82 -8.78 -6.42 -18.65
CA CYS A 82 -10.01 -6.96 -19.22
C CYS A 82 -9.88 -8.48 -19.38
N LYS A 83 -10.71 -9.25 -18.68
CA LYS A 83 -10.75 -10.71 -18.75
C LYS A 83 -12.14 -11.17 -19.14
N ASN A 84 -12.26 -11.87 -20.28
CA ASN A 84 -13.53 -12.36 -20.81
C ASN A 84 -14.60 -11.26 -20.95
N GLY A 85 -14.19 -10.09 -21.47
CA GLY A 85 -15.08 -8.93 -21.64
C GLY A 85 -15.49 -8.21 -20.35
N LYS A 86 -14.90 -8.57 -19.19
CA LYS A 86 -15.17 -7.95 -17.90
C LYS A 86 -13.92 -7.30 -17.33
N ASN A 87 -14.06 -6.08 -16.84
CA ASN A 87 -12.97 -5.41 -16.11
C ASN A 87 -12.72 -6.12 -14.78
N LYS A 88 -11.44 -6.31 -14.47
CA LYS A 88 -10.95 -6.87 -13.22
C LYS A 88 -9.84 -5.99 -12.68
N TYR A 89 -9.74 -5.90 -11.36
CA TYR A 89 -8.85 -4.98 -10.67
C TYR A 89 -7.95 -5.71 -9.69
N PHE A 90 -6.71 -5.27 -9.54
CA PHE A 90 -5.76 -5.78 -8.55
C PHE A 90 -4.84 -4.65 -8.09
N THR A 91 -4.01 -4.91 -7.08
CA THR A 91 -3.04 -3.94 -6.56
C THR A 91 -1.62 -4.46 -6.64
N THR A 92 -0.71 -3.60 -7.09
CA THR A 92 0.74 -3.76 -6.91
C THR A 92 1.16 -3.16 -5.58
N GLN A 93 2.39 -3.43 -5.13
CA GLN A 93 2.90 -2.96 -3.85
C GLN A 93 4.42 -2.72 -3.92
N THR A 94 4.86 -1.64 -3.28
CA THR A 94 6.24 -1.39 -2.87
C THR A 94 6.22 -0.94 -1.40
N THR A 95 7.40 -0.91 -0.79
CA THR A 95 7.61 -0.35 0.55
C THR A 95 8.23 1.03 0.42
N GLY A 96 7.78 1.96 1.25
CA GLY A 96 8.33 3.31 1.38
C GLY A 96 9.16 3.46 2.66
N THR A 97 9.08 4.64 3.24
CA THR A 97 9.65 5.02 4.53
C THR A 97 8.54 5.39 5.51
N GLU A 98 8.91 5.94 6.67
CA GLU A 98 7.96 6.57 7.58
C GLU A 98 7.24 7.77 6.94
N ASP A 99 7.96 8.58 6.16
CA ASP A 99 7.43 9.86 5.64
C ASP A 99 6.94 9.81 4.19
N GLY A 100 6.72 8.61 3.65
CA GLY A 100 6.19 8.51 2.30
C GLY A 100 6.50 7.23 1.55
N CYS A 101 5.72 7.00 0.49
CA CYS A 101 5.94 5.92 -0.45
C CYS A 101 5.64 6.37 -1.89
N ASN A 102 6.44 5.91 -2.86
CA ASN A 102 6.24 6.24 -4.28
C ASN A 102 5.53 5.08 -5.03
N PRO A 103 4.23 5.22 -5.37
CA PRO A 103 3.49 4.17 -6.07
C PRO A 103 4.06 3.78 -7.43
N SER A 104 4.83 4.68 -8.07
CA SER A 104 5.44 4.43 -9.37
C SER A 104 6.54 3.37 -9.33
N SER A 105 7.07 3.05 -8.13
CA SER A 105 8.06 1.98 -7.94
C SER A 105 7.43 0.58 -7.97
N ALA A 106 6.10 0.50 -8.01
CA ALA A 106 5.34 -0.73 -8.21
C ALA A 106 4.40 -0.57 -9.41
N PRO A 107 4.93 -0.47 -10.65
CA PRO A 107 4.12 -0.22 -11.82
C PRO A 107 3.16 -1.38 -12.11
N CYS A 108 2.02 -1.07 -12.70
CA CYS A 108 1.13 -2.08 -13.26
C CYS A 108 1.86 -2.89 -14.35
N PRO A 109 1.65 -4.21 -14.39
CA PRO A 109 2.13 -5.07 -15.47
C PRO A 109 1.66 -4.59 -16.85
N SER A 110 2.45 -4.85 -17.89
CA SER A 110 2.24 -4.40 -19.27
C SER A 110 0.92 -4.87 -19.89
N ASP A 111 0.32 -5.95 -19.36
CA ASP A 111 -0.98 -6.48 -19.76
C ASP A 111 -2.16 -5.81 -19.04
N SER A 112 -1.90 -4.76 -18.26
CA SER A 112 -2.87 -4.03 -17.46
C SER A 112 -2.59 -2.52 -17.50
N ILE A 113 -3.55 -1.73 -17.02
CA ILE A 113 -3.38 -0.27 -16.94
C ILE A 113 -3.62 0.24 -15.53
N SER A 114 -2.83 1.23 -15.11
CA SER A 114 -3.02 1.93 -13.84
C SER A 114 -4.26 2.81 -13.90
N VAL A 115 -5.16 2.66 -12.93
CA VAL A 115 -6.42 3.42 -12.84
C VAL A 115 -6.56 4.21 -11.53
N ALA A 116 -5.74 3.92 -10.53
CA ALA A 116 -5.68 4.65 -9.26
C ALA A 116 -4.36 4.31 -8.54
N MET A 117 -4.08 5.02 -7.46
CA MET A 117 -2.96 4.78 -6.55
C MET A 117 -3.49 4.46 -5.16
N TRP A 118 -2.68 3.83 -4.32
CA TRP A 118 -3.03 3.60 -2.92
C TRP A 118 -1.80 3.66 -2.04
N HIS A 119 -1.98 4.06 -0.79
CA HIS A 119 -0.96 3.94 0.24
C HIS A 119 -1.56 3.73 1.64
N THR A 120 -0.70 3.40 2.58
CA THR A 120 -0.98 3.37 4.01
C THR A 120 -0.16 4.42 4.71
N HIS A 121 -0.67 4.95 5.82
CA HIS A 121 0.17 5.67 6.78
C HIS A 121 0.68 4.71 7.87
N GLY A 122 1.89 4.98 8.36
CA GLY A 122 2.54 4.24 9.44
C GLY A 122 1.91 4.50 10.82
N GLY A 123 2.32 3.77 11.85
CA GLY A 123 1.90 4.07 13.22
C GLY A 123 2.62 5.30 13.76
N PHE A 124 1.98 6.04 14.67
CA PHE A 124 2.55 7.17 15.40
C PHE A 124 3.78 6.73 16.21
N VAL A 125 5.03 7.01 15.78
CA VAL A 125 6.25 6.63 16.53
C VAL A 125 7.37 7.67 16.42
N ASP A 126 7.32 8.70 17.26
CA ASP A 126 8.30 9.79 17.20
C ASP A 126 9.33 9.78 18.35
N LYS A 127 9.28 8.79 19.24
CA LYS A 127 10.31 8.60 20.29
C LYS A 127 11.23 7.44 19.97
N GLU A 128 12.53 7.68 20.01
CA GLU A 128 13.54 6.62 20.01
C GLU A 128 13.86 6.23 21.46
N ASN A 129 13.83 4.93 21.75
CA ASN A 129 14.39 4.42 22.98
C ASN A 129 15.92 4.59 22.92
N ASN A 130 16.46 5.53 23.70
CA ASN A 130 17.88 5.86 23.73
C ASN A 130 18.80 4.67 24.10
N GLU A 131 18.27 3.58 24.67
CA GLU A 131 19.03 2.39 25.05
C GLU A 131 19.03 1.32 23.95
N THR A 132 17.93 1.20 23.19
CA THR A 132 17.74 0.12 22.20
C THR A 132 17.72 0.61 20.75
N GLY A 133 17.59 1.91 20.52
CA GLY A 133 17.31 2.51 19.21
C GLY A 133 15.90 2.18 18.68
N GLU A 134 15.03 1.57 19.50
CA GLU A 134 13.68 1.19 19.07
C GLU A 134 12.77 2.42 19.02
N LYS A 135 12.12 2.64 17.88
CA LYS A 135 11.05 3.64 17.77
C LYS A 135 9.82 3.17 18.54
N ILE A 136 9.37 3.98 19.50
CA ILE A 136 8.23 3.74 20.38
C ILE A 136 7.16 4.81 20.15
N PRO A 137 5.86 4.45 20.22
CA PRO A 137 4.79 5.42 20.12
C PRO A 137 4.90 6.46 21.22
N ASP A 138 5.01 7.74 20.87
CA ASP A 138 4.97 8.84 21.83
C ASP A 138 3.54 9.42 21.99
N GLY A 139 2.61 8.95 21.16
CA GLY A 139 1.21 9.33 21.15
C GLY A 139 0.91 10.64 20.42
N LYS A 140 1.89 11.22 19.71
CA LYS A 140 1.68 12.38 18.84
C LYS A 140 1.51 11.95 17.39
N ASP A 141 0.65 12.66 16.70
CA ASP A 141 0.42 12.46 15.26
C ASP A 141 1.10 13.61 14.51
N ASP A 142 2.43 13.59 14.49
CA ASP A 142 3.22 14.67 13.91
C ASP A 142 3.06 14.75 12.37
N TYR A 143 2.49 13.71 11.73
CA TYR A 143 2.28 13.58 10.28
C TYR A 143 0.81 13.70 9.81
N ASP A 144 -0.13 14.05 10.70
CA ASP A 144 -1.57 13.98 10.42
C ASP A 144 -1.98 12.67 9.72
N SER A 145 -1.52 11.54 10.30
CA SER A 145 -1.52 10.21 9.70
C SER A 145 -2.93 9.68 9.42
N GLU A 146 -3.96 10.36 9.89
CA GLU A 146 -5.35 10.04 9.57
C GLU A 146 -5.86 10.73 8.31
N ASN A 147 -5.20 11.74 7.76
CA ASN A 147 -5.69 12.52 6.61
C ASN A 147 -4.72 12.45 5.43
N PHE A 148 -5.20 12.85 4.25
CA PHE A 148 -4.33 13.02 3.10
C PHE A 148 -3.47 14.25 3.30
N SER A 149 -2.19 14.18 2.93
CA SER A 149 -1.36 15.39 2.85
C SER A 149 -1.88 16.33 1.76
N ASP A 150 -2.03 17.61 2.10
CA ASP A 150 -2.68 18.62 1.24
C ASP A 150 -1.81 19.87 1.02
N ILE A 151 -2.40 20.92 0.42
CA ILE A 151 -1.67 22.15 0.08
C ILE A 151 -1.42 23.09 1.26
N THR A 152 -2.02 22.80 2.41
CA THR A 152 -1.88 23.59 3.65
C THR A 152 -0.66 23.18 4.46
N ASP A 153 -0.05 22.04 4.09
CA ASP A 153 1.25 21.62 4.60
C ASP A 153 2.40 22.21 3.74
N ASP A 154 3.44 22.72 4.40
CA ASP A 154 4.51 23.48 3.75
C ASP A 154 5.32 22.62 2.77
N ASP A 155 5.41 21.31 3.01
CA ASP A 155 5.98 20.29 2.13
C ASP A 155 4.93 19.61 1.20
N GLY A 156 3.68 19.49 1.65
CA GLY A 156 2.55 18.90 0.94
C GLY A 156 2.20 19.63 -0.35
N ARG A 157 2.42 20.95 -0.40
CA ARG A 157 2.05 21.85 -1.51
C ARG A 157 2.56 21.46 -2.91
N LYS A 158 3.60 20.61 -3.02
CA LYS A 158 4.10 20.12 -4.33
C LYS A 158 4.11 18.59 -4.47
N ARG A 159 4.11 17.83 -3.38
CA ARG A 159 4.36 16.38 -3.40
C ARG A 159 3.41 15.56 -2.53
N GLY A 160 2.53 16.20 -1.77
CA GLY A 160 1.53 15.51 -0.96
C GLY A 160 0.50 14.75 -1.81
N ASP A 161 -0.30 13.94 -1.16
CA ASP A 161 -1.26 13.02 -1.76
C ASP A 161 -2.22 13.73 -2.72
N ILE A 162 -2.80 14.84 -2.28
CA ILE A 162 -3.79 15.60 -3.05
C ILE A 162 -3.13 16.26 -4.27
N PRO A 163 -2.06 17.06 -4.13
CA PRO A 163 -1.38 17.64 -5.29
C PRO A 163 -0.85 16.58 -6.27
N TYR A 164 -0.33 15.46 -5.77
CA TYR A 164 0.14 14.38 -6.62
C TYR A 164 -1.01 13.73 -7.40
N SER A 165 -2.12 13.39 -6.74
CA SER A 165 -3.33 12.86 -7.36
C SER A 165 -3.93 13.80 -8.42
N GLU A 166 -4.02 15.10 -8.13
CA GLU A 166 -4.48 16.13 -9.07
C GLU A 166 -3.56 16.24 -10.29
N SER A 167 -2.24 16.23 -10.10
CA SER A 167 -1.27 16.29 -11.21
C SER A 167 -1.38 15.09 -12.15
N LYS A 168 -1.69 13.91 -11.61
CA LYS A 168 -1.85 12.66 -12.36
C LYS A 168 -3.26 12.48 -12.91
N LYS A 169 -4.25 13.24 -12.41
CA LYS A 169 -5.68 13.03 -12.67
C LYS A 169 -6.10 11.60 -12.37
N GLN A 170 -5.60 11.06 -11.26
CA GLN A 170 -5.84 9.68 -10.83
C GLN A 170 -6.24 9.65 -9.36
N ASP A 171 -7.28 8.87 -9.05
CA ASP A 171 -7.71 8.62 -7.68
C ASP A 171 -6.55 8.11 -6.81
N ILE A 172 -6.54 8.52 -5.55
CA ILE A 172 -5.65 7.95 -4.53
C ILE A 172 -6.46 7.45 -3.35
N TYR A 173 -6.13 6.26 -2.87
CA TYR A 173 -6.73 5.64 -1.70
C TYR A 173 -5.77 5.70 -0.51
N LEU A 174 -6.28 6.11 0.64
CA LEU A 174 -5.53 6.13 1.89
C LEU A 174 -6.12 5.12 2.87
N ILE A 175 -5.24 4.37 3.52
CA ILE A 175 -5.54 3.46 4.62
C ILE A 175 -4.80 3.96 5.86
N THR A 176 -5.55 4.40 6.86
CA THR A 176 -4.98 5.07 8.04
C THR A 176 -4.68 4.09 9.18
N PRO A 177 -3.90 4.50 10.19
CA PRO A 177 -3.60 3.68 11.37
C PRO A 177 -4.85 3.27 12.16
N ASN A 178 -5.84 4.15 12.26
CA ASN A 178 -7.14 3.82 12.86
C ASN A 178 -8.07 3.04 11.92
N SER A 179 -7.52 2.50 10.84
CA SER A 179 -8.22 1.66 9.85
C SER A 179 -9.33 2.38 9.10
N GLN A 180 -9.28 3.72 9.06
CA GLN A 180 -10.13 4.48 8.15
C GLN A 180 -9.65 4.20 6.72
N PHE A 181 -10.61 4.04 5.82
CA PHE A 181 -10.37 3.86 4.41
C PHE A 181 -10.95 5.06 3.68
N LYS A 182 -10.08 5.86 3.09
CA LYS A 182 -10.42 7.11 2.40
C LYS A 182 -10.04 7.01 0.93
N GLN A 183 -10.70 7.81 0.10
CA GLN A 183 -10.36 7.98 -1.30
C GLN A 183 -10.44 9.44 -1.67
N TYR A 184 -9.44 9.95 -2.36
CA TYR A 184 -9.51 11.23 -3.02
C TYR A 184 -9.74 11.02 -4.52
N VAL A 185 -10.70 11.75 -5.08
CA VAL A 185 -11.06 11.73 -6.51
C VAL A 185 -10.76 13.11 -7.09
N PRO A 186 -9.71 13.28 -7.91
CA PRO A 186 -9.32 14.58 -8.44
C PRO A 186 -10.35 15.13 -9.42
N SER A 187 -10.46 16.46 -9.50
CA SER A 187 -11.39 17.13 -10.42
C SER A 187 -10.85 18.46 -10.90
N SER A 188 -11.33 18.92 -12.07
CA SER A 188 -10.89 20.21 -12.64
C SER A 188 -11.19 21.43 -11.77
N LYS A 189 -12.02 21.30 -10.71
CA LYS A 189 -12.38 22.36 -9.77
C LYS A 189 -11.88 22.09 -8.34
N GLY A 190 -10.95 21.15 -8.17
CA GLY A 190 -10.57 20.58 -6.90
C GLY A 190 -11.34 19.28 -6.63
N GLY A 191 -10.62 18.21 -6.33
CA GLY A 191 -11.17 16.90 -6.04
C GLY A 191 -11.90 16.78 -4.72
N THR A 192 -12.42 15.59 -4.47
CA THR A 192 -13.25 15.30 -3.30
C THR A 192 -12.67 14.15 -2.49
N VAL A 193 -12.57 14.34 -1.17
CA VAL A 193 -12.32 13.25 -0.22
C VAL A 193 -13.63 12.51 0.04
N ILE A 194 -13.62 11.20 -0.21
CA ILE A 194 -14.71 10.25 0.06
C ILE A 194 -14.27 9.34 1.20
N ASN A 195 -14.99 9.38 2.32
CA ASN A 195 -14.83 8.41 3.39
C ASN A 195 -15.49 7.09 2.99
N ARG A 196 -14.71 6.00 2.89
CA ARG A 196 -15.15 4.66 2.47
C ARG A 196 -15.39 3.73 3.68
N GLY A 197 -15.44 4.29 4.89
CA GLY A 197 -15.66 3.59 6.16
C GLY A 197 -14.37 3.00 6.72
N ASN A 198 -14.49 1.99 7.57
CA ASN A 198 -13.34 1.24 8.07
C ASN A 198 -13.07 0.00 7.20
N LEU A 199 -11.86 -0.55 7.31
CA LEU A 199 -11.44 -1.78 6.61
C LEU A 199 -12.36 -2.98 6.89
#